data_AF-A0A1C6REF6-F1
#
_entry.id   AF-A0A1C6REF6-F1
#
_cell.length_a   1.000
_cell.length_b   1.000
_cell.length_c   1.000
_cell.angle_alpha   90.00
_cell.angle_beta   90.00
_cell.angle_gamma   90.00
#
_symmetry.space_group_name_H-M   'P 1'
#
loop_
_entity.id
_entity.type
_entity.pdbx_description
1 polymer ?
#
loop_
_entity_poly.entity_id
_entity_poly.type
_entity_poly.pdbx_seq_one_letter_code
_entity_poly.pdbx_strand_id
1 'polypeptide(L)'
;MSTQPTPGGDVTTPPTPGDLAARQAELVAALVAGGADPPGFDSAPLAAARAALLRKRAGDVARHWPLLAAGLGQRWSAAFARWAANRPTTGSLRDGWDLARELRDRGELPALGAEELAAREATARYDGRTAPRPRRLPGLGRAGGAVAVQLAGRVRLLRSARR
;
A
#
# COMPACT_ATOMS: atom_id res chain seq x y z
N MET A 1 70.90 -13.08 15.07
CA MET A 1 69.89 -13.88 14.37
C MET A 1 68.76 -14.16 15.35
N SER A 2 67.79 -13.24 15.45
CA SER A 2 66.62 -13.39 16.30
C SER A 2 65.42 -12.86 15.53
N THR A 3 64.58 -13.80 15.09
CA THR A 3 63.35 -13.57 14.36
C THR A 3 62.31 -12.94 15.28
N GLN A 4 61.92 -11.70 14.97
CA GLN A 4 60.77 -11.05 15.58
C GLN A 4 59.51 -11.53 14.84
N PRO A 5 58.46 -12.03 15.51
CA PRO A 5 57.20 -12.34 14.83
C PRO A 5 56.44 -11.03 14.58
N THR A 6 56.08 -10.79 13.32
CA THR A 6 55.16 -9.73 12.90
C THR A 6 53.76 -10.03 13.43
N PRO A 7 53.09 -9.11 14.15
CA PRO A 7 51.67 -9.28 14.44
C PRO A 7 50.87 -8.90 13.19
N GLY A 8 50.73 -9.87 12.28
CA GLY A 8 49.74 -9.84 11.21
C GLY A 8 48.37 -10.20 11.80
N GLY A 9 47.72 -9.25 12.44
CA GLY A 9 46.34 -9.36 12.88
C GLY A 9 45.57 -8.21 12.27
N ASP A 10 44.99 -8.44 11.09
CA ASP A 10 43.99 -7.55 10.51
C ASP A 10 42.76 -7.61 11.44
N VAL A 11 42.77 -6.76 12.48
CA VAL A 11 41.67 -6.63 13.44
C VAL A 11 40.51 -6.06 12.65
N THR A 12 39.67 -6.95 12.12
CA THR A 12 38.31 -6.62 11.75
C THR A 12 37.61 -6.20 13.04
N THR A 13 37.68 -4.91 13.37
CA THR A 13 36.98 -4.34 14.50
C THR A 13 35.50 -4.71 14.34
N PRO A 14 34.87 -5.39 15.32
CA PRO A 14 33.47 -5.74 15.20
C PRO A 14 32.64 -4.46 15.08
N PRO A 15 31.57 -4.46 14.26
CA PRO A 15 30.74 -3.28 14.06
C PRO A 15 30.25 -2.76 15.41
N THR A 16 30.45 -1.46 15.65
CA THR A 16 29.99 -0.80 16.88
C THR A 16 28.45 -0.80 16.87
N PRO A 17 27.74 -0.89 18.02
CA PRO A 17 26.27 -1.01 18.04
C PRO A 17 25.50 0.03 17.21
N GLY A 18 26.05 1.24 17.02
CA GLY A 18 25.47 2.26 16.14
C GLY A 18 25.47 1.89 14.65
N ASP A 19 26.48 1.15 14.18
CA ASP A 19 26.58 0.66 12.80
C ASP A 19 25.52 -0.42 12.54
N LEU A 20 25.30 -1.33 13.48
CA LEU A 20 24.25 -2.35 13.36
C LEU A 20 22.84 -1.73 13.27
N ALA A 21 22.52 -0.76 14.14
CA ALA A 21 21.22 -0.09 14.12
C ALA A 21 20.98 0.65 12.79
N ALA A 22 22.01 1.31 12.25
CA ALA A 22 21.94 1.96 10.95
C ALA A 22 21.69 0.95 9.81
N ARG A 23 22.42 -0.17 9.79
CA ARG A 23 22.22 -1.25 8.81
C ARG A 23 20.84 -1.91 8.89
N GLN A 24 20.30 -2.08 10.10
CA GLN A 24 18.94 -2.58 10.29
C GLN A 24 17.89 -1.58 9.79
N ALA A 25 18.11 -0.28 10.01
CA ALA A 25 17.24 0.77 9.47
C ALA A 25 17.27 0.80 7.94
N GLU A 26 18.46 0.68 7.32
CA GLU A 26 18.62 0.55 5.87
C GLU A 26 17.88 -0.67 5.32
N LEU A 27 18.00 -1.82 5.97
CA LEU A 27 17.28 -3.04 5.60
C LEU A 27 15.76 -2.84 5.67
N VAL A 28 15.25 -2.28 6.77
CA VAL A 28 13.81 -2.01 6.92
C VAL A 28 13.33 -1.02 5.86
N ALA A 29 14.11 0.03 5.56
CA ALA A 29 13.79 0.98 4.50
C ALA A 29 13.75 0.30 3.12
N ALA A 30 14.73 -0.55 2.79
CA ALA A 30 14.77 -1.28 1.53
C ALA A 30 13.58 -2.26 1.38
N LEU A 31 13.15 -2.90 2.48
CA LEU A 31 12.01 -3.81 2.49
C LEU A 31 10.66 -3.10 2.37
N VAL A 32 10.51 -1.92 2.97
CA VAL A 32 9.22 -1.21 3.05
C VAL A 32 9.01 -0.20 1.93
N ALA A 33 10.07 0.51 1.52
CA ALA A 33 10.01 1.57 0.51
C ALA A 33 10.40 1.12 -0.90
N GLY A 34 10.83 -0.15 -1.07
CA GLY A 34 11.24 -0.68 -2.37
C GLY A 34 12.62 -0.18 -2.84
N GLY A 35 13.51 0.14 -1.91
CA GLY A 35 14.90 0.52 -2.20
C GLY A 35 15.77 -0.67 -2.64
N ALA A 36 16.97 -0.35 -3.15
CA ALA A 36 17.97 -1.34 -3.54
C ALA A 36 18.32 -2.29 -2.39
N ASP A 37 18.71 -3.52 -2.72
CA ASP A 37 19.15 -4.51 -1.73
C ASP A 37 20.40 -4.01 -1.02
N PRO A 38 20.40 -3.93 0.33
CA PRO A 38 21.59 -3.53 1.06
C PRO A 38 22.73 -4.53 0.81
N PRO A 39 23.99 -4.07 0.71
CA PRO A 39 25.12 -4.95 0.47
C PRO A 39 25.25 -6.01 1.57
N GLY A 40 25.60 -7.23 1.17
CA GLY A 40 25.79 -8.35 2.11
C GLY A 40 24.51 -9.14 2.44
N PHE A 41 23.35 -8.75 1.92
CA PHE A 41 22.12 -9.54 2.02
C PHE A 41 21.85 -10.34 0.75
N ASP A 42 21.36 -11.57 0.92
CA ASP A 42 20.90 -12.38 -0.20
C ASP A 42 19.56 -11.84 -0.73
N SER A 43 19.55 -11.56 -2.04
CA SER A 43 18.38 -11.06 -2.77
C SER A 43 17.15 -11.97 -2.69
N ALA A 44 17.34 -13.30 -2.61
CA ALA A 44 16.22 -14.24 -2.63
C ALA A 44 15.37 -14.19 -1.32
N PRO A 45 15.95 -14.29 -0.12
CA PRO A 45 15.25 -14.03 1.14
C PRO A 45 14.63 -12.63 1.21
N LEU A 46 15.31 -11.59 0.70
CA LEU A 46 14.77 -10.23 0.66
C LEU A 46 13.52 -10.13 -0.23
N ALA A 47 13.56 -10.72 -1.42
CA ALA A 47 12.40 -10.78 -2.31
C ALA A 47 11.22 -11.51 -1.66
N ALA A 48 11.48 -12.64 -0.98
CA ALA A 48 10.47 -13.38 -0.25
C ALA A 48 9.83 -12.54 0.89
N ALA A 49 10.66 -11.81 1.65
CA ALA A 49 10.21 -10.91 2.71
C ALA A 49 9.36 -9.76 2.16
N ARG A 50 9.79 -9.09 1.08
CA ARG A 50 9.01 -8.06 0.39
C ARG A 50 7.65 -8.59 -0.08
N ALA A 51 7.62 -9.78 -0.67
CA ALA A 51 6.38 -10.41 -1.10
C ALA A 51 5.45 -10.72 0.07
N ALA A 52 5.97 -11.19 1.20
CA ALA A 52 5.18 -11.43 2.42
C ALA A 52 4.58 -10.13 2.99
N LEU A 53 5.36 -9.05 3.03
CA LEU A 53 4.89 -7.74 3.46
C LEU A 53 3.79 -7.19 2.54
N LEU A 54 3.95 -7.31 1.22
CA LEU A 54 2.92 -6.91 0.26
C LEU A 54 1.63 -7.72 0.43
N ARG A 55 1.71 -9.04 0.68
CA ARG A 55 0.54 -9.86 0.98
C ARG A 55 -0.16 -9.41 2.27
N LYS A 56 0.61 -9.12 3.32
CA LYS A 56 0.06 -8.59 4.58
C LYS A 56 -0.68 -7.27 4.35
N ARG A 57 -0.04 -6.33 3.66
CA ARG A 57 -0.64 -5.03 3.29
C ARG A 57 -1.91 -5.22 2.48
N ALA A 58 -1.92 -6.13 1.50
CA ALA A 58 -3.11 -6.44 0.71
C ALA A 58 -4.27 -6.94 1.59
N GLY A 59 -3.97 -7.80 2.58
CA GLY A 59 -4.97 -8.25 3.55
C GLY A 59 -5.52 -7.11 4.41
N ASP A 60 -4.66 -6.21 4.87
CA ASP A 60 -5.06 -5.06 5.70
C ASP A 60 -5.94 -4.08 4.91
N VAL A 61 -5.61 -3.83 3.64
CA VAL A 61 -6.41 -3.00 2.73
C VAL A 61 -7.74 -3.66 2.41
N ALA A 62 -7.79 -4.97 2.15
CA ALA A 62 -9.04 -5.68 1.90
C ALA A 62 -10.03 -5.57 3.06
N ARG A 63 -9.55 -5.55 4.31
CA ARG A 63 -10.41 -5.32 5.48
C ARG A 63 -11.02 -3.91 5.50
N HIS A 64 -10.28 -2.92 4.98
CA HIS A 64 -10.78 -1.56 4.86
C HIS A 64 -11.61 -1.33 3.61
N TRP A 65 -11.37 -2.10 2.53
CA TRP A 65 -12.00 -1.97 1.21
C TRP A 65 -12.59 -3.32 0.74
N PRO A 66 -13.59 -3.86 1.46
CA PRO A 66 -14.06 -5.23 1.25
C PRO A 66 -14.76 -5.43 -0.10
N LEU A 67 -15.49 -4.44 -0.62
CA LEU A 67 -16.21 -4.59 -1.88
C LEU A 67 -15.27 -4.47 -3.08
N LEU A 68 -14.26 -3.60 -2.98
CA LEU A 68 -13.16 -3.57 -3.96
C LEU A 68 -12.41 -4.90 -4.02
N ALA A 69 -12.03 -5.45 -2.87
CA ALA A 69 -11.33 -6.73 -2.81
C ALA A 69 -12.20 -7.88 -3.34
N ALA A 70 -13.47 -7.94 -2.94
CA ALA A 70 -14.42 -8.92 -3.45
C ALA A 70 -14.63 -8.80 -4.97
N GLY A 71 -14.72 -7.57 -5.50
CA GLY A 71 -14.87 -7.31 -6.93
C GLY A 71 -13.67 -7.76 -7.78
N LEU A 72 -12.46 -7.75 -7.22
CA LEU A 72 -11.26 -8.27 -7.87
C LEU A 72 -11.08 -9.79 -7.65
N GLY A 73 -11.67 -10.34 -6.59
CA GLY A 73 -11.65 -11.76 -6.27
C GLY A 73 -10.22 -12.31 -6.20
N GLN A 74 -9.96 -13.40 -6.90
CA GLN A 74 -8.63 -14.05 -6.93
C GLN A 74 -7.51 -13.14 -7.47
N ARG A 75 -7.86 -12.09 -8.24
CA ARG A 75 -6.88 -11.12 -8.77
C ARG A 75 -6.47 -10.08 -7.74
N TRP A 76 -7.13 -9.99 -6.58
CA TRP A 76 -6.88 -8.98 -5.54
C TRP A 76 -5.40 -8.87 -5.18
N SER A 77 -4.79 -9.97 -4.73
CA SER A 77 -3.41 -9.97 -4.24
C SER A 77 -2.41 -9.54 -5.31
N ALA A 78 -2.60 -10.01 -6.55
CA ALA A 78 -1.73 -9.66 -7.68
C ALA A 78 -1.91 -8.20 -8.13
N ALA A 79 -3.15 -7.71 -8.18
CA ALA A 79 -3.45 -6.32 -8.51
C ALA A 79 -2.87 -5.36 -7.46
N PHE A 80 -3.06 -5.67 -6.18
CA PHE A 80 -2.51 -4.87 -5.09
C PHE A 80 -0.98 -4.89 -5.09
N ALA A 81 -0.35 -6.06 -5.21
CA ALA A 81 1.11 -6.17 -5.21
C ALA A 81 1.74 -5.38 -6.37
N ARG A 82 1.18 -5.46 -7.58
CA ARG A 82 1.62 -4.65 -8.73
C ARG A 82 1.52 -3.16 -8.48
N TRP A 83 0.41 -2.72 -7.89
CA TRP A 83 0.21 -1.31 -7.55
C TRP A 83 1.17 -0.84 -6.45
N ALA A 84 1.38 -1.66 -5.41
CA ALA A 84 2.16 -1.28 -4.23
C ALA A 84 3.69 -1.47 -4.37
N ALA A 85 4.17 -2.17 -5.41
CA ALA A 85 5.57 -2.59 -5.55
C ALA A 85 6.60 -1.46 -5.34
N ASN A 86 6.31 -0.25 -5.81
CA ASN A 86 7.19 0.91 -5.72
C ASN A 86 6.56 2.06 -4.93
N ARG A 87 5.63 1.75 -4.02
CA ARG A 87 4.87 2.74 -3.26
C ARG A 87 4.98 2.44 -1.75
N PRO A 88 5.55 3.37 -0.95
CA PRO A 88 5.44 3.27 0.50
C PRO A 88 3.97 3.31 0.90
N THR A 89 3.62 2.62 1.98
CA THR A 89 2.23 2.67 2.47
C THR A 89 1.91 4.03 3.06
N THR A 90 0.71 4.53 2.77
CA THR A 90 0.14 5.75 3.38
C THR A 90 -0.96 5.41 4.38
N GLY A 91 -1.12 4.12 4.70
CA GLY A 91 -2.17 3.54 5.53
C GLY A 91 -3.25 2.85 4.70
N SER A 92 -3.81 1.76 5.23
CA SER A 92 -4.66 0.84 4.46
C SER A 92 -5.90 1.48 3.84
N LEU A 93 -6.49 2.45 4.52
CA LEU A 93 -7.63 3.20 3.99
C LEU A 93 -7.27 4.05 2.77
N ARG A 94 -6.11 4.73 2.82
CA ARG A 94 -5.63 5.61 1.74
C ARG A 94 -5.13 4.80 0.56
N ASP A 95 -4.35 3.75 0.84
CA ASP A 95 -3.84 2.83 -0.17
C ASP A 95 -4.98 2.21 -1.00
N GLY A 96 -6.08 1.80 -0.35
CA GLY A 96 -7.26 1.29 -1.08
C GLY A 96 -7.99 2.35 -1.90
N TRP A 97 -8.00 3.62 -1.46
CA TRP A 97 -8.60 4.72 -2.21
C TRP A 97 -7.81 5.02 -3.48
N ASP A 98 -6.49 5.14 -3.36
CA ASP A 98 -5.60 5.44 -4.49
C ASP A 98 -5.60 4.29 -5.50
N LEU A 99 -5.58 3.04 -5.03
CA LEU A 99 -5.77 1.88 -5.91
C LEU A 99 -7.11 1.93 -6.65
N ALA A 100 -8.22 2.22 -5.95
CA ALA A 100 -9.53 2.28 -6.58
C ALA A 100 -9.62 3.39 -7.65
N ARG A 101 -9.00 4.54 -7.41
CA ARG A 101 -8.90 5.63 -8.39
C ARG A 101 -8.04 5.24 -9.59
N GLU A 102 -6.87 4.65 -9.36
CA GLU A 102 -5.99 4.23 -10.45
C GLU A 102 -6.63 3.14 -11.32
N LEU A 103 -7.38 2.20 -10.72
CA LEU A 103 -8.17 1.21 -11.47
C LEU A 103 -9.33 1.86 -12.24
N ARG A 104 -9.98 2.89 -11.69
CA ARG A 104 -11.03 3.65 -12.39
C ARG A 104 -10.48 4.32 -13.63
N ASP A 105 -9.33 4.98 -13.50
CA ASP A 105 -8.70 5.75 -14.57
C ASP A 105 -8.22 4.82 -15.70
N ARG A 106 -7.87 3.57 -15.37
CA ARG A 106 -7.56 2.51 -16.35
C ARG A 106 -8.78 1.80 -16.93
N GLY A 107 -9.99 2.08 -16.44
CA GLY A 107 -11.21 1.36 -16.83
C GLY A 107 -11.27 -0.09 -16.32
N GLU A 108 -10.45 -0.44 -15.31
CA GLU A 108 -10.33 -1.78 -14.73
C GLU A 108 -11.09 -1.94 -13.39
N LEU A 109 -11.73 -0.87 -12.89
CA LEU A 109 -12.42 -0.91 -11.60
C LEU A 109 -13.70 -1.76 -11.68
N PRO A 110 -13.81 -2.87 -10.91
CA PRO A 110 -15.03 -3.67 -10.88
C PRO A 110 -16.21 -2.88 -10.28
N ALA A 111 -17.44 -3.27 -10.65
CA ALA A 111 -18.66 -2.58 -10.23
C ALA A 111 -18.78 -2.43 -8.69
N LEU A 112 -18.50 -3.49 -7.93
CA LEU A 112 -18.51 -3.46 -6.46
C LEU A 112 -17.49 -2.45 -5.89
N GLY A 113 -16.29 -2.39 -6.48
CA GLY A 113 -15.28 -1.41 -6.10
C GLY A 113 -15.66 0.03 -6.47
N ALA A 114 -16.33 0.20 -7.61
CA ALA A 114 -16.85 1.50 -8.03
C ALA A 114 -17.93 2.02 -7.07
N GLU A 115 -18.88 1.17 -6.69
CA GLU A 115 -19.92 1.50 -5.70
C GLU A 115 -19.32 1.90 -4.35
N GLU A 116 -18.32 1.16 -3.87
CA GLU A 116 -17.61 1.49 -2.62
C GLU A 116 -16.86 2.82 -2.71
N LEU A 117 -16.12 3.05 -3.81
CA LEU A 117 -15.41 4.30 -4.04
C LEU A 117 -16.37 5.49 -4.07
N ALA A 118 -17.50 5.37 -4.78
CA ALA A 118 -18.50 6.44 -4.84
C ALA A 118 -19.14 6.72 -3.48
N ALA A 119 -19.46 5.68 -2.70
CA ALA A 119 -20.01 5.84 -1.36
C ALA A 119 -19.04 6.60 -0.43
N ARG A 120 -17.74 6.32 -0.53
CA ARG A 120 -16.71 7.03 0.23
C ARG A 120 -16.49 8.46 -0.26
N GLU A 121 -16.42 8.70 -1.58
CA GLU A 121 -16.28 10.05 -2.16
C GLU A 121 -17.48 10.96 -1.80
N ALA A 122 -18.67 10.37 -1.64
CA ALA A 122 -19.86 11.09 -1.17
C ALA A 122 -19.76 11.53 0.30
N THR A 123 -19.11 10.74 1.17
CA THR A 123 -19.06 10.97 2.63
C THR A 123 -17.78 11.65 3.12
N ALA A 124 -16.69 11.51 2.38
CA ALA A 124 -15.39 12.05 2.75
C ALA A 124 -14.73 12.78 1.58
N ARG A 125 -13.95 13.81 1.92
CA ARG A 125 -12.98 14.40 0.98
C ARG A 125 -11.63 13.77 1.24
N TYR A 126 -10.99 13.33 0.16
CA TYR A 126 -9.62 12.84 0.17
C TYR A 126 -8.86 13.40 -1.04
N ASP A 127 -7.79 14.13 -0.74
CA ASP A 127 -6.92 14.86 -1.67
C ASP A 127 -5.72 14.05 -2.17
N GLY A 128 -5.60 12.78 -1.76
CA GLY A 128 -4.46 11.92 -2.09
C GLY A 128 -3.26 12.07 -1.13
N ARG A 129 -3.29 13.04 -0.20
CA ARG A 129 -2.14 13.36 0.67
C ARG A 129 -2.48 13.29 2.16
N THR A 130 -3.58 13.90 2.55
CA THR A 130 -4.00 14.02 3.96
C THR A 130 -5.03 12.94 4.34
N ALA A 131 -5.21 12.70 5.64
CA ALA A 131 -6.22 11.75 6.09
C ALA A 131 -7.62 12.14 5.55
N PRO A 132 -8.42 11.19 5.03
CA PRO A 132 -9.77 11.48 4.56
C PRO A 132 -10.59 12.20 5.64
N ARG A 133 -11.16 13.35 5.29
CA ARG A 133 -11.97 14.16 6.22
C ARG A 133 -13.45 13.99 5.93
N PRO A 134 -14.30 13.82 6.96
CA PRO A 134 -15.73 13.71 6.77
C PRO A 134 -16.28 15.01 6.15
N ARG A 135 -17.22 14.88 5.21
CA ARG A 135 -17.92 16.02 4.63
C ARG A 135 -19.02 16.47 5.59
N ARG A 136 -19.11 17.78 5.83
CA ARG A 136 -20.17 18.41 6.65
C ARG A 136 -21.42 18.78 5.84
N LEU A 137 -21.34 18.68 4.51
CA LEU A 137 -22.41 19.00 3.56
C LEU A 137 -22.69 17.78 2.67
N PRO A 138 -23.93 17.61 2.17
CA PRO A 138 -24.29 16.52 1.28
C PRO A 138 -23.36 16.47 0.05
N GLY A 139 -22.87 15.28 -0.26
CA GLY A 139 -21.94 15.02 -1.36
C GLY A 139 -22.47 13.99 -2.34
N LEU A 140 -22.12 14.14 -3.62
CA LEU A 140 -22.40 13.15 -4.67
C LEU A 140 -21.10 12.48 -5.11
N GLY A 141 -21.12 11.16 -5.26
CA GLY A 141 -20.11 10.34 -5.93
C GLY A 141 -20.75 9.60 -7.12
N ARG A 142 -19.99 9.32 -8.18
CA ARG A 142 -20.49 8.58 -9.36
C ARG A 142 -19.65 7.33 -9.60
N ALA A 143 -20.31 6.24 -9.99
CA ALA A 143 -19.71 4.95 -10.31
C ALA A 143 -20.49 4.24 -11.42
N GLY A 144 -19.96 4.16 -12.64
CA GLY A 144 -20.44 3.21 -13.67
C GLY A 144 -21.95 3.18 -13.95
N GLY A 145 -22.66 4.31 -13.82
CA GLY A 145 -24.13 4.40 -13.96
C GLY A 145 -24.90 4.49 -12.63
N ALA A 146 -24.21 4.38 -11.50
CA ALA A 146 -24.75 4.66 -10.17
C ALA A 146 -24.25 6.01 -9.64
N VAL A 147 -25.11 6.69 -8.89
CA VAL A 147 -24.80 7.91 -8.15
C VAL A 147 -24.95 7.61 -6.66
N ALA A 148 -23.86 7.69 -5.90
CA ALA A 148 -23.90 7.70 -4.44
C ALA A 148 -24.25 9.12 -3.98
N VAL A 149 -25.31 9.29 -3.21
CA VAL A 149 -25.69 10.58 -2.61
C VAL A 149 -25.64 10.45 -1.09
N GLN A 150 -24.87 11.31 -0.43
CA GLN A 150 -24.96 11.49 1.02
C GLN A 150 -25.98 12.59 1.33
N LEU A 151 -27.03 12.24 2.07
CA LEU A 151 -28.01 13.20 2.61
C LEU A 151 -28.25 12.89 4.08
N ALA A 152 -28.15 13.90 4.96
CA ALA A 152 -28.39 13.77 6.40
C ALA A 152 -27.62 12.59 7.07
N GLY A 153 -26.34 12.39 6.70
CA GLY A 153 -25.49 11.34 7.26
C GLY A 153 -25.70 9.93 6.67
N ARG A 154 -26.67 9.72 5.78
CA ARG A 154 -26.90 8.43 5.10
C ARG A 154 -26.44 8.48 3.64
N VAL A 155 -25.79 7.41 3.19
CA VAL A 155 -25.43 7.21 1.78
C VAL A 155 -26.52 6.38 1.09
N ARG A 156 -26.95 6.82 -0.08
CA ARG A 156 -27.86 6.09 -0.98
C ARG A 156 -27.15 5.88 -2.31
N LEU A 157 -27.03 4.63 -2.74
CA LEU A 157 -26.57 4.29 -4.09
C LEU A 157 -27.79 4.24 -5.01
N LEU A 158 -27.87 5.18 -5.95
CA LEU A 158 -28.92 5.28 -6.95
C LEU A 158 -28.37 4.74 -8.26
N ARG A 159 -28.77 3.54 -8.68
CA ARG A 159 -28.47 3.05 -10.04
C ARG A 159 -29.42 3.72 -11.03
N SER A 160 -28.88 4.34 -12.08
CA SER A 160 -29.72 4.79 -13.20
C SER A 160 -30.21 3.55 -13.96
N ALA A 161 -31.52 3.31 -13.98
CA ALA A 161 -32.11 2.40 -14.94
C ALA A 161 -31.87 3.00 -16.34
N ARG A 162 -30.92 2.45 -17.10
CA ARG A 162 -30.85 2.76 -18.53
C ARG A 162 -32.07 2.12 -19.18
N ARG A 163 -32.85 2.93 -19.89
CA ARG A 163 -33.93 2.54 -20.78
C ARG A 163 -33.35 2.28 -22.17
#